data_AF-A0A8B7T7S6-F1
#
_entry.id   AF-A0A8B7T7S6-F1
#
_cell.length_a   1.000
_cell.length_b   1.000
_cell.length_c   1.000
_cell.angle_alpha   90.00
_cell.angle_beta   90.00
_cell.angle_gamma   90.00
#
_symmetry.space_group_name_H-M   'P 1'
#
loop_
_entity.id
_entity.type
_entity.pdbx_description
1 polymer ?
#
loop_
_entity_poly.entity_id
_entity_poly.type
_entity_poly.pdbx_seq_one_letter_code
_entity_poly.pdbx_strand_id
1 'polypeptide(L)'
;MLMFLTGFSLLLDVFCALHGPREKCVEILKSGHLLAISPGGVREALISDETYNIIWGNRKGFAQVAIDAKVPIIPMFTQNIREGFRSLGGTRLFRWLYEKFRYPFAPMYGGFPVKLRTFLGDPIPYDPKITAEELAEKTKNALQALIDKHQRIPGNIMSALLERFHKK
;
A
#
# COMPACT_ATOMS: atom_id res chain seq x y z
N MET A 1 15.79 -2.73 9.82
CA MET A 1 16.85 -3.35 8.97
C MET A 1 17.26 -2.43 7.81
N LEU A 2 16.34 -1.89 7.01
CA LEU A 2 16.66 -0.85 6.01
C LEU A 2 17.26 0.44 6.62
N MET A 3 16.94 0.74 7.89
CA MET A 3 17.48 1.90 8.63
C MET A 3 18.97 1.80 8.99
N PHE A 4 19.59 0.62 8.91
CA PHE A 4 21.02 0.46 9.18
C PHE A 4 21.90 0.78 7.97
N LEU A 5 21.27 1.05 6.81
CA LEU A 5 21.97 1.55 5.63
C LEU A 5 22.12 3.07 5.77
N THR A 6 23.36 3.53 5.79
CA THR A 6 23.72 4.95 5.83
C THR A 6 23.06 5.70 4.66
N GLY A 7 22.42 6.82 4.95
CA GLY A 7 21.66 7.64 3.99
C GLY A 7 20.18 7.24 3.81
N PHE A 8 19.81 5.98 4.05
CA PHE A 8 18.43 5.52 3.87
C PHE A 8 17.49 6.05 4.97
N SER A 9 17.98 6.19 6.21
CA SER A 9 17.22 6.83 7.30
C SER A 9 16.90 8.29 6.99
N LEU A 10 17.87 9.03 6.47
CA LEU A 10 17.72 10.45 6.12
C LEU A 10 16.74 10.63 4.96
N LEU A 11 16.80 9.72 3.98
CA LEU A 11 15.87 9.67 2.86
C LEU A 11 14.44 9.36 3.34
N LEU A 12 14.26 8.40 4.26
CA LEU A 12 12.96 8.08 4.87
C LEU A 12 12.41 9.26 5.70
N ASP A 13 13.26 9.97 6.45
CA ASP A 13 12.85 11.16 7.21
C ASP A 13 12.42 12.30 6.26
N VAL A 14 13.14 12.51 5.16
CA VAL A 14 12.78 13.50 4.11
C VAL A 14 11.47 13.13 3.40
N PHE A 15 11.20 11.84 3.19
CA PHE A 15 9.93 11.36 2.63
C PHE A 15 8.82 11.19 3.67
N CYS A 16 9.02 11.67 4.91
CA CYS A 16 8.08 11.53 6.03
C CYS A 16 7.62 10.08 6.28
N ALA A 17 8.46 9.11 5.93
CA ALA A 17 8.21 7.69 6.12
C ALA A 17 8.48 7.32 7.59
N LEU A 18 7.49 7.59 8.44
CA LEU A 18 7.59 7.37 9.87
C LEU A 18 7.67 5.87 10.18
N HIS A 19 8.83 5.42 10.68
CA HIS A 19 8.91 4.23 11.51
C HIS A 19 8.57 4.63 12.95
N GLY A 20 7.27 4.70 13.24
CA GLY A 20 6.76 5.09 14.55
C GLY A 20 5.90 3.99 15.17
N PRO A 21 5.89 3.87 16.51
CA PRO A 21 4.88 3.09 17.22
C PRO A 21 3.50 3.76 17.00
N ARG A 22 2.40 3.04 17.24
CA ARG A 22 1.04 3.48 16.87
C ARG A 22 0.67 4.81 17.52
N GLU A 23 1.19 5.05 18.71
CA GLU A 23 0.99 6.24 19.52
C GLU A 23 1.47 7.50 18.79
N LYS A 24 2.62 7.42 18.12
CA LYS A 24 3.16 8.52 17.31
C LYS A 24 2.27 8.82 16.09
N CYS A 25 1.72 7.79 15.46
CA CYS A 25 0.77 7.97 14.36
C CYS A 25 -0.51 8.67 14.84
N VAL A 26 -1.00 8.31 16.03
CA VAL A 26 -2.18 8.95 16.65
C VAL A 26 -1.90 10.42 17.00
N GLU A 27 -0.73 10.72 17.55
CA GLU A 27 -0.30 12.09 17.86
C GLU A 27 -0.30 12.98 16.61
N ILE A 28 0.31 12.51 15.52
CA ILE A 28 0.41 13.23 14.25
C ILE A 28 -0.97 13.50 13.63
N LEU A 29 -1.87 12.53 13.70
CA LEU A 29 -3.24 12.70 13.24
C LEU A 29 -4.01 13.71 14.11
N LYS A 30 -3.82 13.67 15.43
CA LYS A 30 -4.44 14.61 16.37
C LYS A 30 -3.89 16.04 16.25
N SER A 31 -2.65 16.22 15.81
CA SER A 31 -2.08 17.53 15.51
C SER A 31 -2.52 18.10 14.16
N GLY A 32 -3.41 17.40 13.43
CA GLY A 32 -4.02 17.87 12.18
C GLY A 32 -3.19 17.58 10.93
N HIS A 33 -2.17 16.72 11.02
CA HIS A 33 -1.40 16.29 9.84
C HIS A 33 -2.04 15.10 9.13
N LEU A 34 -1.70 14.95 7.85
CA LEU A 34 -2.10 13.80 7.05
C LEU A 34 -1.10 12.66 7.22
N LEU A 35 -1.60 11.43 7.25
CA LEU A 35 -0.79 10.22 7.35
C LEU A 35 -1.19 9.23 6.25
N ALA A 36 -0.24 8.90 5.38
CA ALA A 36 -0.41 7.86 4.37
C ALA A 36 0.11 6.52 4.93
N ILE A 37 -0.73 5.48 4.90
CA ILE A 37 -0.38 4.16 5.40
C ILE A 37 -0.60 3.13 4.29
N SER A 38 0.38 2.26 4.07
CA SER A 38 0.22 1.03 3.28
C SER A 38 0.03 -0.16 4.22
N PRO A 39 -1.19 -0.70 4.40
CA PRO A 39 -1.43 -1.78 5.36
C PRO A 39 -0.69 -3.08 5.04
N GLY A 40 -0.59 -3.41 3.74
CA GLY A 40 0.16 -4.57 3.24
C GLY A 40 1.68 -4.43 3.38
N GLY A 41 2.18 -3.19 3.40
CA GLY A 41 3.58 -2.84 3.58
C GLY A 41 4.53 -3.58 2.62
N VAL A 42 5.77 -3.80 3.05
CA VAL A 42 6.81 -4.47 2.24
C VAL A 42 6.37 -5.86 1.79
N ARG A 43 5.64 -6.62 2.62
CA ARG A 43 5.18 -7.96 2.27
C ARG A 43 4.28 -7.95 1.05
N GLU A 44 3.27 -7.09 1.03
CA GLU A 44 2.38 -6.94 -0.12
C GLU A 44 3.14 -6.40 -1.33
N ALA A 45 4.02 -5.40 -1.15
CA ALA A 45 4.82 -4.87 -2.24
C ALA A 45 5.66 -5.94 -2.95
N LEU A 46 6.24 -6.89 -2.22
CA LEU A 46 7.09 -7.95 -2.78
C LEU A 46 6.28 -9.12 -3.36
N ILE A 47 5.12 -9.46 -2.80
CA ILE A 47 4.35 -10.66 -3.16
C ILE A 47 3.24 -10.38 -4.18
N SER A 48 2.71 -9.16 -4.20
CA SER A 48 1.62 -8.77 -5.12
C SER A 48 2.03 -9.00 -6.58
N ASP A 49 1.09 -9.29 -7.45
CA ASP A 49 1.30 -9.61 -8.86
C ASP A 49 0.36 -8.78 -9.74
N GLU A 50 0.25 -9.14 -11.03
CA GLU A 50 -0.69 -8.51 -11.98
C GLU A 50 -2.17 -8.62 -11.60
N THR A 51 -2.53 -9.43 -10.61
CA THR A 51 -3.93 -9.58 -10.17
C THR A 51 -4.36 -8.52 -9.18
N TYR A 52 -3.42 -7.70 -8.68
CA TYR A 52 -3.69 -6.62 -7.72
C TYR A 52 -4.40 -7.10 -6.44
N ASN A 53 -4.21 -8.37 -6.08
CA ASN A 53 -4.77 -8.95 -4.85
C ASN A 53 -4.26 -8.21 -3.61
N ILE A 54 -5.19 -7.84 -2.73
CA ILE A 54 -4.89 -7.19 -1.44
C ILE A 54 -4.49 -8.25 -0.39
N ILE A 55 -3.28 -8.14 0.15
CA ILE A 55 -2.63 -9.13 1.04
C ILE A 55 -2.26 -8.52 2.40
N TRP A 56 -3.27 -8.10 3.16
CA TRP A 56 -3.06 -7.52 4.50
C TRP A 56 -2.91 -8.58 5.60
N GLY A 57 -3.50 -9.77 5.43
CA GLY A 57 -3.57 -10.78 6.50
C GLY A 57 -4.27 -10.22 7.75
N ASN A 58 -3.71 -10.47 8.94
CA ASN A 58 -4.28 -9.98 10.21
C ASN A 58 -3.81 -8.54 10.59
N ARG A 59 -3.30 -7.77 9.62
CA ARG A 59 -2.78 -6.42 9.87
C ARG A 59 -3.92 -5.40 9.95
N LYS A 60 -4.31 -5.08 11.17
CA LYS A 60 -5.35 -4.10 11.53
C LYS A 60 -4.83 -2.85 12.26
N GLY A 61 -3.50 -2.69 12.34
CA GLY A 61 -2.88 -1.60 13.11
C GLY A 61 -3.27 -0.20 12.62
N PHE A 62 -3.45 -0.02 11.32
CA PHE A 62 -3.89 1.26 10.73
C PHE A 62 -5.33 1.62 11.15
N ALA A 63 -6.21 0.62 11.22
CA ALA A 63 -7.60 0.81 11.63
C ALA A 63 -7.67 1.21 13.11
N GLN A 64 -6.86 0.57 13.96
CA GLN A 64 -6.75 0.98 15.37
C GLN A 64 -6.27 2.42 15.51
N VAL A 65 -5.25 2.82 14.75
CA VAL A 65 -4.74 4.21 14.75
C VAL A 65 -5.84 5.20 14.35
N ALA A 66 -6.64 4.89 13.32
CA ALA A 66 -7.74 5.75 12.90
C ALA A 66 -8.85 5.87 13.96
N ILE A 67 -9.18 4.77 14.65
CA ILE A 67 -10.14 4.74 15.77
C ILE A 67 -9.62 5.59 16.94
N ASP A 68 -8.36 5.40 17.35
CA ASP A 68 -7.75 6.10 18.48
C ASP A 68 -7.58 7.61 18.22
N ALA A 69 -7.36 7.98 16.96
CA ALA A 69 -7.29 9.36 16.50
C ALA A 69 -8.67 9.97 16.18
N LYS A 70 -9.73 9.17 16.05
CA LYS A 70 -11.09 9.56 15.65
C LYS A 70 -11.12 10.31 14.30
N VAL A 71 -10.35 9.83 13.34
CA VAL A 71 -10.24 10.41 11.99
C VAL A 71 -10.86 9.50 10.92
N PRO A 72 -11.35 10.06 9.80
CA PRO A 72 -11.79 9.24 8.69
C PRO A 72 -10.62 8.58 7.95
N ILE A 73 -10.88 7.45 7.29
CA ILE A 73 -9.92 6.79 6.39
C ILE A 73 -10.34 7.08 4.95
N ILE A 74 -9.41 7.58 4.13
CA ILE A 74 -9.64 7.76 2.69
C ILE A 74 -8.90 6.64 1.95
N PRO A 75 -9.60 5.66 1.36
CA PRO A 75 -8.94 4.62 0.58
C PRO A 75 -8.35 5.22 -0.70
N MET A 76 -7.12 4.83 -1.02
CA MET A 76 -6.42 5.31 -2.22
C MET A 76 -5.82 4.16 -3.01
N PHE A 77 -5.94 4.22 -4.33
CA PHE A 77 -5.38 3.23 -5.24
C PHE A 77 -4.61 3.93 -6.37
N THR A 78 -3.41 3.43 -6.71
CA THR A 78 -2.64 3.94 -7.84
C THR A 78 -2.61 2.92 -8.97
N GLN A 79 -3.26 3.26 -10.08
CA GLN A 79 -3.34 2.46 -11.29
C GLN A 79 -1.96 2.24 -11.90
N ASN A 80 -1.76 1.05 -12.49
CA ASN A 80 -0.55 0.62 -13.19
C ASN A 80 0.73 0.57 -12.35
N ILE A 81 0.63 0.69 -11.01
CA ILE A 81 1.82 0.70 -10.15
C ILE A 81 2.61 -0.62 -10.23
N ARG A 82 1.93 -1.76 -10.44
CA ARG A 82 2.57 -3.07 -10.63
C ARG A 82 3.20 -3.21 -12.02
N GLU A 83 2.65 -2.55 -13.04
CA GLU A 83 3.25 -2.52 -14.37
C GLU A 83 4.47 -1.62 -14.43
N GLY A 84 4.51 -0.55 -13.62
CA GLY A 84 5.68 0.30 -13.47
C GLY A 84 6.83 -0.41 -12.74
N PHE A 85 6.50 -1.18 -11.70
CA PHE A 85 7.45 -1.93 -10.89
C PHE A 85 6.92 -3.33 -10.53
N ARG A 86 7.57 -4.38 -11.05
CA ARG A 86 7.27 -5.77 -10.73
C ARG A 86 8.30 -6.35 -9.78
N SER A 87 7.82 -7.14 -8.84
CA SER A 87 8.65 -7.93 -7.93
C SER A 87 8.59 -9.40 -8.33
N LEU A 88 9.73 -10.09 -8.31
CA LEU A 88 9.78 -11.56 -8.47
C LEU A 88 9.41 -12.31 -7.17
N GLY A 89 9.04 -11.58 -6.11
CA GLY A 89 8.73 -12.13 -4.79
C GLY A 89 7.47 -12.98 -4.70
N GLY A 90 6.61 -13.00 -5.74
CA GLY A 90 5.46 -13.89 -5.84
C GLY A 90 5.81 -15.36 -6.13
N THR A 91 7.02 -15.64 -6.61
CA THR A 91 7.47 -17.02 -6.90
C THR A 91 7.66 -17.83 -5.61
N ARG A 92 7.38 -19.14 -5.65
CA ARG A 92 7.38 -20.03 -4.47
C ARG A 92 8.70 -19.99 -3.68
N LEU A 93 9.83 -19.89 -4.39
CA LEU A 93 11.17 -19.80 -3.80
C LEU A 93 11.38 -18.49 -3.02
N PHE A 94 11.09 -17.35 -3.65
CA PHE A 94 11.31 -16.04 -3.03
C PHE A 94 10.28 -15.72 -1.94
N ARG A 95 9.04 -16.20 -2.10
CA ARG A 95 8.03 -16.14 -1.03
C ARG A 95 8.46 -16.93 0.19
N TRP A 96 8.94 -18.17 0.02
CA TRP A 96 9.47 -18.98 1.11
C TRP A 96 10.68 -18.31 1.77
N LEU A 97 11.61 -17.78 0.98
CA LEU A 97 12.80 -17.08 1.48
C LEU A 97 12.42 -15.84 2.31
N TYR A 98 11.45 -15.05 1.85
CA TYR A 98 10.94 -13.89 2.58
C TYR A 98 10.23 -14.30 3.88
N GLU A 99 9.36 -15.32 3.84
CA GLU A 99 8.63 -15.77 5.03
C GLU A 99 9.58 -16.36 6.09
N LYS A 100 10.64 -17.06 5.66
CA LYS A 100 11.62 -17.70 6.55
C LYS A 100 12.65 -16.74 7.12
N PHE A 101 13.21 -15.84 6.31
CA PHE A 101 14.33 -14.99 6.74
C PHE A 101 13.96 -13.51 6.89
N ARG A 102 12.76 -13.09 6.46
CA ARG A 102 12.28 -11.69 6.47
C ARG A 102 13.20 -10.68 5.79
N TYR A 103 14.09 -11.15 4.92
CA TYR A 103 14.94 -10.27 4.11
C TYR A 103 14.22 -9.83 2.83
N PRO A 104 14.24 -8.54 2.49
CA PRO A 104 13.63 -8.00 1.28
C PRO A 104 14.52 -8.22 0.03
N PHE A 105 15.03 -9.43 -0.18
CA PHE A 105 15.89 -9.76 -1.33
C PHE A 105 15.12 -10.14 -2.60
N ALA A 106 13.80 -9.95 -2.67
CA ALA A 106 13.08 -10.22 -3.91
C ALA A 106 13.52 -9.20 -4.97
N PRO A 107 14.12 -9.64 -6.10
CA PRO A 107 14.55 -8.72 -7.13
C PRO A 107 13.33 -7.98 -7.69
N MET A 108 13.38 -6.66 -7.66
CA MET A 108 12.41 -5.80 -8.32
C MET A 108 12.97 -5.41 -9.69
N TYR A 109 12.18 -5.56 -10.74
CA TYR A 109 12.49 -5.06 -12.07
C TYR A 109 11.36 -4.12 -12.52
N GLY A 110 11.71 -3.04 -13.19
CA GLY A 110 10.73 -1.99 -13.48
C GLY A 110 11.39 -0.68 -13.86
N GLY A 111 10.69 0.42 -13.57
CA GLY A 111 10.99 1.74 -14.14
C GLY A 111 10.35 1.93 -15.50
N PHE A 112 9.37 1.09 -15.86
CA PHE A 112 8.64 1.26 -17.10
C PHE A 112 7.84 2.56 -17.01
N PRO A 113 7.95 3.44 -18.02
CA PRO A 113 7.29 4.71 -17.96
C PRO A 113 5.83 4.48 -18.37
N VAL A 114 5.04 3.91 -17.47
CA VAL A 114 3.59 3.69 -17.59
C VAL A 114 2.83 4.89 -17.03
N LYS A 115 1.56 5.05 -17.39
CA LYS A 115 0.74 6.12 -16.84
C LYS A 115 0.26 5.73 -15.43
N LEU A 116 0.74 6.44 -14.41
CA LEU A 116 0.25 6.30 -13.04
C LEU A 116 -0.92 7.27 -12.82
N ARG A 117 -2.01 6.77 -12.24
CA ARG A 117 -3.16 7.58 -11.82
C ARG A 117 -3.59 7.16 -10.42
N THR A 118 -3.61 8.10 -9.49
CA THR A 118 -4.08 7.85 -8.12
C THR A 118 -5.54 8.22 -8.01
N PHE A 119 -6.36 7.27 -7.59
CA PHE A 119 -7.78 7.41 -7.33
C PHE A 119 -8.01 7.42 -5.83
N LEU A 120 -8.77 8.41 -5.36
CA LEU A 120 -9.22 8.52 -3.98
C LEU A 120 -10.68 8.09 -3.92
N GLY A 121 -11.01 7.18 -3.01
CA GLY A 121 -12.39 6.80 -2.74
C GLY A 121 -13.04 7.70 -1.70
N ASP A 122 -14.31 7.43 -1.43
CA ASP A 122 -15.06 8.18 -0.44
C ASP A 122 -14.49 7.98 0.97
N PRO A 123 -14.44 9.03 1.82
CA PRO A 123 -13.99 8.89 3.18
C PRO A 123 -14.87 7.92 3.97
N ILE A 124 -14.24 6.98 4.67
CA ILE A 124 -14.90 6.11 5.66
C ILE A 124 -14.89 6.88 6.98
N PRO A 125 -16.04 7.42 7.45
CA PRO A 125 -16.09 8.21 8.66
C PRO A 125 -15.81 7.35 9.89
N TYR A 126 -15.34 8.01 10.96
CA TYR A 126 -15.22 7.38 12.27
C TYR A 126 -16.59 6.95 12.80
N ASP A 127 -16.65 5.73 13.32
CA ASP A 127 -17.81 5.18 14.03
C ASP A 127 -17.34 4.69 15.40
N PRO A 128 -17.90 5.17 16.52
CA PRO A 128 -17.49 4.74 17.85
C PRO A 128 -17.81 3.27 18.17
N LYS A 129 -18.67 2.61 17.39
CA LYS A 129 -19.09 1.22 17.61
C LYS A 129 -18.31 0.20 16.77
N ILE A 130 -17.56 0.66 15.78
CA ILE A 130 -16.85 -0.23 14.85
C ILE A 130 -15.58 -0.79 15.50
N THR A 131 -15.34 -2.08 15.28
CA THR A 131 -14.07 -2.71 15.67
C THR A 131 -12.97 -2.40 14.65
N ALA A 132 -11.70 -2.56 15.05
CA ALA A 132 -10.57 -2.36 14.14
C ALA A 132 -10.58 -3.38 12.99
N GLU A 133 -11.10 -4.57 13.23
CA GLU A 133 -11.29 -5.64 12.24
C GLU A 133 -12.32 -5.25 11.19
N GLU A 134 -13.52 -4.84 11.62
CA GLU A 134 -14.59 -4.41 10.71
C GLU A 134 -14.17 -3.18 9.91
N LEU A 135 -13.48 -2.21 10.54
CA LEU A 135 -12.96 -1.04 9.84
C LEU A 135 -11.89 -1.43 8.81
N ALA A 136 -11.01 -2.37 9.15
CA ALA A 136 -10.02 -2.89 8.20
C ALA A 136 -10.68 -3.60 7.02
N GLU A 137 -11.71 -4.42 7.27
CA GLU A 137 -12.47 -5.10 6.22
C GLU A 137 -13.23 -4.12 5.33
N LYS A 138 -13.92 -3.13 5.93
CA LYS A 138 -14.62 -2.07 5.19
C LYS A 138 -13.65 -1.27 4.29
N THR A 139 -12.47 -0.95 4.82
CA THR A 139 -11.41 -0.27 4.06
C THR A 139 -10.90 -1.15 2.92
N LYS A 140 -10.71 -2.45 3.17
CA LYS A 140 -10.29 -3.42 2.15
C LYS A 140 -11.31 -3.50 1.02
N ASN A 141 -12.60 -3.58 1.34
CA ASN A 141 -13.68 -3.65 0.36
C ASN A 141 -13.77 -2.37 -0.48
N ALA A 142 -13.64 -1.20 0.16
CA ALA A 142 -13.61 0.08 -0.54
C ALA A 142 -12.39 0.19 -1.48
N LEU A 143 -11.22 -0.27 -1.03
CA LEU A 143 -10.02 -0.30 -1.86
C LEU A 143 -10.15 -1.29 -3.03
N GLN A 144 -10.74 -2.47 -2.80
CA GLN A 144 -11.00 -3.45 -3.85
C GLN A 144 -11.95 -2.88 -4.91
N ALA A 145 -13.01 -2.19 -4.49
CA ALA A 145 -13.92 -1.52 -5.42
C ALA A 145 -13.22 -0.45 -6.27
N LEU A 146 -12.25 0.28 -5.72
CA LEU A 146 -11.41 1.21 -6.50
C LEU A 146 -10.54 0.46 -7.51
N ILE A 147 -9.92 -0.64 -7.11
CA ILE A 147 -9.11 -1.49 -7.99
C ILE A 147 -9.97 -2.02 -9.14
N ASP A 148 -11.10 -2.64 -8.84
CA ASP A 148 -12.00 -3.26 -9.84
C ASP A 148 -12.53 -2.22 -10.84
N LYS A 149 -12.77 -1.00 -10.37
CA LYS A 149 -13.27 0.10 -11.21
C LYS A 149 -12.18 0.69 -12.11
N HIS A 150 -10.94 0.79 -11.64
CA HIS A 150 -9.91 1.60 -12.28
C HIS A 150 -8.75 0.81 -12.89
N GLN A 151 -8.57 -0.46 -12.52
CA GLN A 151 -7.50 -1.33 -13.00
C GLN A 151 -8.04 -2.40 -13.96
N ARG A 152 -7.33 -2.62 -15.06
CA ARG A 152 -7.55 -3.80 -15.90
C ARG A 152 -6.76 -4.98 -15.32
N ILE A 153 -7.46 -6.07 -15.05
CA ILE A 153 -6.90 -7.28 -14.43
C ILE A 153 -7.12 -8.47 -15.39
N PRO A 154 -6.11 -9.32 -15.66
CA PRO A 154 -4.72 -9.18 -15.19
C PRO A 154 -4.02 -7.98 -15.81
N GLY A 155 -3.20 -7.29 -15.01
CA GLY A 155 -2.39 -6.17 -15.44
C GLY A 155 -1.35 -6.57 -16.50
N ASN A 156 -1.17 -5.72 -17.51
CA ASN A 156 -0.28 -5.96 -18.63
C ASN A 156 0.58 -4.73 -18.92
N ILE A 157 1.91 -4.91 -18.96
CA ILE A 157 2.89 -3.83 -19.13
C ILE A 157 2.71 -3.13 -20.49
N MET A 158 2.52 -3.89 -21.58
CA MET A 158 2.35 -3.32 -22.92
C MET A 158 1.08 -2.47 -23.01
N SER A 159 -0.03 -3.00 -22.48
CA SER A 159 -1.29 -2.24 -22.39
C SER A 159 -1.12 -0.97 -21.58
N ALA A 160 -0.45 -1.03 -20.42
CA ALA A 160 -0.20 0.13 -19.56
C ALA A 160 0.75 1.17 -20.19
N LEU A 161 1.69 0.73 -21.03
CA LEU A 161 2.53 1.64 -21.83
C LEU A 161 1.72 2.33 -22.92
N LEU A 162 0.86 1.59 -23.63
CA LEU A 162 -0.01 2.14 -24.68
C LEU A 162 -1.06 3.12 -24.13
N GLU A 163 -1.48 2.98 -22.87
CA GLU A 163 -2.36 3.95 -22.18
C GLU A 163 -1.77 5.35 -22.06
N ARG A 164 -0.46 5.54 -22.33
CA ARG A 164 0.14 6.87 -22.39
C ARG A 164 -0.25 7.65 -23.63
N PHE A 165 -0.43 6.96 -24.74
CA PHE A 165 -0.70 7.57 -26.04
C PHE A 165 -2.19 7.71 -26.32
N HIS A 166 -3.02 6.88 -25.69
CA HIS A 166 -4.47 7.01 -25.77
C HIS A 166 -4.99 8.06 -24.78
N LYS A 167 -5.66 9.09 -25.29
CA LYS A 167 -6.49 9.98 -24.47
C LYS A 167 -7.77 9.22 -24.11
N LYS A 168 -7.98 8.99 -22.81
CA LYS A 168 -9.31 8.74 -22.24
C LYS A 168 -9.93 10.10 -21.94
#